data_AF-A0A1V4T0D2-F1
#
_entry.id   AF-A0A1V4T0D2-F1
#
_cell.length_a   1.000
_cell.length_b   1.000
_cell.length_c   1.000
_cell.angle_alpha   90.00
_cell.angle_beta   90.00
_cell.angle_gamma   90.00
#
_symmetry.space_group_name_H-M   'P 1'
#
loop_
_entity.id
_entity.type
_entity.pdbx_description
1 polymer ?
#
loop_
_entity_poly.entity_id
_entity_poly.type
_entity_poly.pdbx_seq_one_letter_code
_entity_poly.pdbx_strand_id
1 'polypeptide(L)' 'RSTDGKLFFVEVKIGKGKPSDDQIKFLKAAEDNKILNGVAWNLEQAIEIVNGERSIKNLGGKIR' A
#
# COMPACT_ATOMS: atom_id res chain seq x y z
N ARG A 1 0.44 -20.36 3.08
CA ARG A 1 1.47 -19.40 2.59
C ARG A 1 0.86 -18.03 2.27
N SER A 2 -0.19 -17.89 1.46
CA SER A 2 -0.82 -16.58 1.14
C SER A 2 -1.82 -16.07 2.21
N THR A 3 -2.33 -16.94 3.08
CA THR A 3 -3.42 -16.64 4.04
C THR A 3 -2.95 -16.46 5.49
N ASP A 4 -1.66 -16.66 5.76
CA ASP A 4 -1.15 -16.84 7.13
C ASP A 4 -0.75 -15.49 7.79
N GLY A 5 -1.18 -14.35 7.22
CA GLY A 5 -0.78 -13.01 7.67
C GLY A 5 0.70 -12.66 7.41
N LYS A 6 1.42 -13.47 6.61
CA LYS A 6 2.87 -13.34 6.34
C LYS A 6 3.22 -12.55 5.08
N LEU A 7 2.21 -12.05 4.36
CA LEU A 7 2.41 -11.36 3.09
C LEU A 7 1.95 -9.92 3.23
N PHE A 8 2.76 -9.00 2.72
CA PHE A 8 2.40 -7.60 2.59
C PHE A 8 3.04 -7.02 1.32
N PHE A 9 2.45 -5.96 0.79
CA PHE A 9 2.93 -5.29 -0.42
C PHE A 9 3.18 -3.80 -0.16
N VAL A 10 4.43 -3.37 -0.34
CA VAL A 10 4.77 -1.95 -0.32
C VAL A 10 5.21 -1.54 -1.71
N GLU A 11 4.37 -0.76 -2.40
CA GLU A 11 4.74 -0.14 -3.67
C GLU A 11 5.51 1.15 -3.37
N VAL A 12 6.82 1.16 -3.61
CA VAL A 12 7.69 2.30 -3.33
C VAL A 12 7.78 3.22 -4.54
N LYS A 13 7.56 4.52 -4.34
CA LYS A 13 7.68 5.56 -5.36
C LYS A 13 8.67 6.65 -4.94
N ILE A 14 9.32 7.26 -5.93
CA ILE A 14 10.25 8.38 -5.74
C ILE A 14 9.57 9.69 -6.21
N GLY A 15 9.74 10.77 -5.44
CA GLY A 15 9.25 12.10 -5.81
C GLY A 15 7.72 12.16 -5.90
N LYS A 16 7.18 12.55 -7.07
CA LYS A 16 5.72 12.59 -7.34
C LYS A 16 5.25 11.43 -8.22
N GLY A 17 6.03 10.35 -8.33
CA GLY A 17 5.67 9.19 -9.13
C GLY A 17 4.34 8.61 -8.69
N LYS A 18 3.36 8.55 -9.60
CA LYS A 18 2.05 7.94 -9.34
C LYS A 18 2.12 6.44 -9.61
N PRO A 19 1.45 5.59 -8.81
CA PRO A 19 1.24 4.20 -9.19
C PRO A 19 0.43 4.13 -10.49
N SER A 20 0.74 3.15 -11.34
CA SER A 20 -0.05 2.88 -12.54
C SER A 20 -1.40 2.27 -12.18
N ASP A 21 -2.34 2.28 -13.13
CA ASP A 21 -3.68 1.71 -12.90
C ASP A 21 -3.62 0.22 -12.54
N ASP A 22 -2.70 -0.53 -13.16
CA ASP A 22 -2.50 -1.95 -12.85
C ASP A 22 -1.95 -2.16 -11.42
N GLN A 23 -1.05 -1.29 -10.97
CA GLN A 23 -0.55 -1.32 -9.60
C GLN A 23 -1.67 -1.02 -8.60
N ILE A 24 -2.51 -0.03 -8.89
CA ILE A 24 -3.68 0.28 -8.07
C ILE A 24 -4.64 -0.90 -8.03
N LYS A 25 -4.92 -1.53 -9.18
CA LYS A 25 -5.80 -2.70 -9.28
C LYS A 25 -5.28 -3.88 -8.47
N PHE A 26 -3.97 -4.14 -8.55
CA PHE A 26 -3.32 -5.18 -7.75
C PHE A 26 -3.43 -4.92 -6.24
N LEU A 27 -3.11 -3.71 -5.79
CA LEU A 27 -3.17 -3.35 -4.37
C LEU A 27 -4.61 -3.41 -3.82
N LYS A 28 -5.61 -3.02 -4.62
CA LYS A 28 -7.02 -3.21 -4.27
C LYS A 28 -7.40 -4.69 -4.12
N ALA A 29 -6.95 -5.55 -5.04
CA ALA A 29 -7.19 -6.99 -4.91
C ALA A 29 -6.50 -7.58 -3.67
N ALA A 30 -5.31 -7.12 -3.31
CA ALA A 30 -4.62 -7.51 -2.08
C ALA A 30 -5.41 -7.06 -0.82
N GLU A 31 -5.92 -5.83 -0.82
CA GLU A 31 -6.77 -5.29 0.25
C GLU A 31 -8.03 -6.13 0.45
N ASP A 32 -8.72 -6.53 -0.63
CA ASP A 32 -9.92 -7.37 -0.57
C ASP A 32 -9.65 -8.75 0.05
N ASN A 33 -8.43 -9.25 -0.12
CA ASN A 33 -7.95 -10.49 0.51
C ASN A 33 -7.38 -10.28 1.93
N LYS A 34 -7.57 -9.09 2.53
CA LYS A 34 -7.08 -8.70 3.86
C LYS A 34 -5.54 -8.80 4.00
N ILE A 35 -4.83 -8.56 2.90
CA ILE A 35 -3.36 -8.52 2.87
C ILE A 35 -2.91 -7.06 3.11
N LEU A 36 -1.99 -6.84 4.04
CA LEU A 36 -1.42 -5.50 4.28
C LEU A 36 -0.78 -4.97 2.99
N ASN A 37 -1.16 -3.79 2.56
CA ASN A 37 -0.67 -3.25 1.31
C ASN A 37 -0.76 -1.73 1.26
N GLY A 38 0.10 -1.05 0.51
CA GLY A 38 -0.03 0.38 0.28
C GLY A 38 1.06 0.94 -0.64
N VAL A 39 1.01 2.27 -0.85
CA VAL A 39 2.01 3.01 -1.61
C VAL A 39 2.79 3.92 -0.66
N ALA A 40 4.12 3.89 -0.73
CA ALA A 40 5.01 4.68 0.11
C ALA A 40 5.93 5.56 -0.73
N TRP A 41 6.05 6.83 -0.34
CA TRP A 41 7.00 7.80 -0.92
C TRP A 41 8.19 8.10 -0.01
N ASN A 42 8.17 7.56 1.21
CA ASN A 42 9.24 7.69 2.18
C ASN A 42 9.23 6.50 3.16
N LEU A 43 10.24 6.45 4.04
CA LEU A 43 10.41 5.39 5.03
C LEU A 43 9.25 5.30 6.02
N GLU A 44 8.77 6.45 6.51
CA GLU A 44 7.68 6.53 7.48
C GLU A 44 6.41 5.85 6.96
N GLN A 45 6.01 6.17 5.72
CA GLN A 45 4.84 5.56 5.09
C GLN A 45 5.00 4.05 4.87
N ALA A 46 6.21 3.57 4.60
CA ALA A 46 6.47 2.14 4.47
C ALA A 46 6.29 1.42 5.82
N ILE A 47 6.74 2.04 6.92
CA ILE A 47 6.55 1.52 8.28
C ILE A 47 5.07 1.51 8.65
N GLU A 48 4.34 2.60 8.40
CA GLU A 48 2.88 2.68 8.63
C GLU A 48 2.12 1.55 7.91
N ILE A 49 2.52 1.19 6.68
CA ILE A 49 1.88 0.08 5.94
C ILE A 49 2.12 -1.26 6.64
N VAL A 50 3.35 -1.53 7.08
CA VAL A 50 3.70 -2.78 7.75
C VAL A 50 3.05 -2.89 9.14
N ASN A 51 2.85 -1.76 9.82
CA ASN A 51 2.11 -1.70 11.08
C ASN A 51 0.58 -1.74 10.91
N GLY A 52 0.07 -1.67 9.68
CA GLY A 52 -1.37 -1.66 9.38
C GLY A 52 -2.08 -0.32 9.63
N GLU A 53 -1.32 0.76 9.72
CA GLU A 53 -1.80 2.13 9.96
C GLU A 53 -2.12 2.87 8.65
N ARG A 54 -1.51 2.42 7.54
CA ARG A 54 -1.72 2.95 6.18
C ARG A 54 -2.04 1.82 5.21
N SER A 55 -2.94 2.06 4.26
CA SER A 55 -3.14 1.17 3.12
C SER A 55 -3.40 1.88 1.78
N ILE A 56 -3.70 1.11 0.73
CA ILE A 56 -4.16 1.65 -0.57
C ILE A 56 -5.36 2.60 -0.44
N LYS A 57 -6.15 2.52 0.64
CA LYS A 57 -7.26 3.43 0.95
C LYS A 57 -6.80 4.87 1.20
N ASN A 58 -5.55 5.07 1.63
CA ASN A 58 -4.97 6.39 1.84
C ASN A 58 -4.50 7.04 0.52
N LEU A 59 -4.57 6.31 -0.61
CA LEU A 59 -4.22 6.85 -1.92
C LEU A 59 -5.24 7.92 -2.34
N GLY A 60 -4.81 9.17 -2.46
CA GLY A 60 -5.67 10.31 -2.82
C GLY A 60 -6.26 11.07 -1.63
N GLY A 61 -6.01 10.62 -0.39
CA GLY A 61 -6.25 11.41 0.81
C GLY A 61 -5.24 12.56 0.85
N LYS A 62 -5.66 13.75 0.41
CA LYS A 62 -5.03 14.98 0.87
C LYS A 62 -4.99 14.91 2.39
N ILE A 63 -3.81 15.15 2.98
CA ILE A 63 -3.72 15.77 4.30
C ILE A 63 -4.71 16.94 4.25
N ARG A 64 -5.84 16.80 4.94
CA ARG A 64 -6.68 17.94 5.29
C ARG A 64 -6.13 18.49 6.58
#